data_AF-A0A061NGF4-F1
#
_entry.id   AF-A0A061NGF4-F1
#
_cell.length_a   1.000
_cell.length_b   1.000
_cell.length_c   1.000
_cell.angle_alpha   90.00
_cell.angle_beta   90.00
_cell.angle_gamma   90.00
#
_symmetry.space_group_name_H-M   'P 1'
#
loop_
_entity.id
_entity.type
_entity.pdbx_description
1 polymer ?
#
loop_
_entity_poly.entity_id
_entity_poly.type
_entity_poly.pdbx_seq_one_letter_code
_entity_poly.pdbx_strand_id
1 'polypeptide(L)'
;MHGRYVKGQDARNRSVSWHFTVDDREIRQHLPINERGWHSGAGNIDSVGIEICVNADGNWQKAKANAQKLIAHLQSLGISVITTHRQETGKNCPARLLREGFASFLAGVNSVEQVKSETTEDEVIYVLAGEFEWGSNKKAFEQALRRYGNVNEREAYANDKLKLEDALGVLAKGIDAEPSDSVAEAHRASWDKAKRVGVLNGERPKHFTTREQLASVLDRTGHLD
;
A
#
# COMPACT_ATOMS: atom_id res chain seq x y z
N MET A 1 10.01 22.74 2.13
CA MET A 1 9.23 23.96 1.82
C MET A 1 7.98 23.66 0.97
N HIS A 2 8.08 22.82 -0.07
CA HIS A 2 6.97 22.51 -1.00
C HIS A 2 5.75 21.83 -0.38
N GLY A 3 5.92 20.81 0.48
CA GLY A 3 4.79 20.15 1.16
C GLY A 3 4.03 21.07 2.14
N ARG A 4 4.69 22.13 2.65
CA ARG A 4 4.03 23.15 3.49
C ARG A 4 3.19 24.10 2.63
N TYR A 5 3.63 24.41 1.41
CA TYR A 5 2.87 25.26 0.48
C TYR A 5 1.60 24.56 0.00
N VAL A 6 1.70 23.31 -0.48
CA VAL A 6 0.54 22.53 -0.98
C VAL A 6 -0.51 22.32 0.13
N LYS A 7 -0.09 22.19 1.39
CA LYS A 7 -0.99 22.08 2.55
C LYS A 7 -1.39 23.43 3.17
N GLY A 8 -0.83 24.53 2.67
CA GLY A 8 -0.98 25.87 3.21
C GLY A 8 -2.26 26.58 2.76
N GLN A 9 -2.57 27.69 3.42
CA GLN A 9 -3.81 28.44 3.17
C GLN A 9 -3.91 28.98 1.73
N ASP A 10 -2.79 29.38 1.12
CA ASP A 10 -2.77 29.87 -0.26
C ASP A 10 -3.19 28.81 -1.28
N ALA A 11 -2.63 27.60 -1.19
CA ALA A 11 -2.99 26.48 -2.05
C ALA A 11 -4.46 26.06 -1.89
N ARG A 12 -4.99 26.12 -0.65
CA ARG A 12 -6.41 25.88 -0.36
C ARG A 12 -7.32 26.95 -0.96
N ASN A 13 -6.97 28.22 -0.80
CA ASN A 13 -7.76 29.34 -1.32
C ASN A 13 -7.79 29.36 -2.85
N ARG A 14 -6.72 28.88 -3.49
CA ARG A 14 -6.59 28.83 -4.96
C ARG A 14 -7.02 27.49 -5.55
N SER A 15 -7.36 26.51 -4.72
CA SER A 15 -7.66 25.13 -5.10
C SER A 15 -6.58 24.55 -6.02
N VAL A 16 -5.32 24.58 -5.59
CA VAL A 16 -4.18 24.07 -6.38
C VAL A 16 -3.49 22.92 -5.66
N SER A 17 -3.27 21.81 -6.37
CA SER A 17 -2.52 20.66 -5.88
C SER A 17 -1.89 19.88 -7.04
N TRP A 18 -0.78 19.20 -6.78
CA TRP A 18 -0.08 18.35 -7.74
C TRP A 18 0.64 17.22 -7.02
N HIS A 19 1.04 16.18 -7.75
CA HIS A 19 1.55 14.95 -7.17
C HIS A 19 3.01 15.04 -6.75
N PHE A 20 3.87 15.65 -7.55
CA PHE A 20 5.32 15.68 -7.28
C PHE A 20 5.91 17.08 -7.43
N THR A 21 6.85 17.40 -6.54
CA THR A 21 7.81 18.50 -6.76
C THR A 21 9.21 17.93 -6.88
N VAL A 22 9.96 18.40 -7.88
CA VAL A 22 11.31 17.92 -8.19
C VAL A 22 12.30 19.08 -8.15
N ASP A 23 13.33 18.97 -7.32
CA ASP A 23 14.48 19.87 -7.31
C ASP A 23 15.78 19.12 -7.60
N ASP A 24 16.92 19.80 -7.42
CA ASP A 24 18.25 19.25 -7.66
C ASP A 24 18.76 18.28 -6.58
N ARG A 25 18.02 18.12 -5.47
CA ARG A 25 18.39 17.32 -4.31
C ARG A 25 17.42 16.17 -4.07
N GLU A 26 16.12 16.38 -4.27
CA GLU A 26 15.08 15.41 -3.94
C GLU A 26 13.85 15.50 -4.86
N ILE A 27 13.04 14.43 -4.81
CA ILE A 27 11.70 14.37 -5.38
C ILE A 27 10.74 14.18 -4.20
N ARG A 28 9.79 15.10 -4.03
CA ARG A 28 8.77 15.02 -2.96
C ARG A 28 7.40 14.73 -3.56
N GLN A 29 6.79 13.64 -3.12
CA GLN A 29 5.40 13.31 -3.43
C GLN A 29 4.45 13.95 -2.41
N HIS A 30 3.38 14.58 -2.90
CA HIS A 30 2.33 15.21 -2.08
C HIS A 30 1.00 14.47 -2.17
N LEU A 31 0.69 13.85 -3.31
CA LEU A 31 -0.53 13.08 -3.55
C LEU A 31 -0.20 11.69 -4.12
N PRO A 32 -0.98 10.64 -3.77
CA PRO A 32 -0.97 9.37 -4.47
C PRO A 32 -1.26 9.53 -5.97
N ILE A 33 -0.63 8.73 -6.83
CA ILE A 33 -0.82 8.81 -8.29
C ILE A 33 -2.21 8.35 -8.77
N ASN A 34 -2.99 7.71 -7.89
CA ASN A 34 -4.38 7.33 -8.10
C ASN A 34 -5.37 8.35 -7.51
N GLU A 35 -4.90 9.51 -7.05
CA GLU A 35 -5.72 10.62 -6.55
C GLU A 35 -5.69 11.80 -7.53
N ARG A 36 -6.82 12.51 -7.64
CA ARG A 36 -6.95 13.73 -8.45
C ARG A 36 -6.09 14.88 -7.91
N GLY A 37 -5.35 15.55 -8.79
CA GLY A 37 -4.71 16.84 -8.52
C GLY A 37 -5.47 18.02 -9.17
N TRP A 38 -5.22 19.23 -8.70
CA TRP A 38 -5.75 20.48 -9.28
C TRP A 38 -4.61 21.35 -9.82
N HIS A 39 -4.12 21.06 -11.02
CA HIS A 39 -2.92 21.70 -11.58
C HIS A 39 -2.99 22.08 -13.07
N SER A 40 -3.90 21.52 -13.87
CA SER A 40 -3.85 21.66 -15.34
C SER A 40 -5.20 21.57 -16.06
N GLY A 41 -6.25 22.22 -15.55
CA GLY A 41 -7.54 22.30 -16.25
C GLY A 41 -8.12 20.92 -16.57
N ALA A 42 -8.26 20.57 -17.86
CA ALA A 42 -8.76 19.26 -18.31
C ALA A 42 -7.91 18.10 -17.76
N GLY A 43 -6.59 18.26 -17.74
CA GLY A 43 -5.64 17.27 -17.19
C GLY A 43 -5.75 17.05 -15.68
N ASN A 44 -6.62 17.77 -14.95
CA ASN A 44 -6.87 17.46 -13.54
C ASN A 44 -7.46 16.04 -13.36
N ILE A 45 -8.18 15.51 -14.35
CA ILE A 45 -8.99 14.30 -14.19
C ILE A 45 -8.15 13.03 -14.36
N ASP A 46 -7.16 13.05 -15.24
CA ASP A 46 -6.51 11.86 -15.78
C ASP A 46 -4.98 12.00 -15.91
N SER A 47 -4.36 12.94 -15.20
CA SER A 47 -2.90 13.11 -15.24
C SER A 47 -2.25 13.27 -13.86
N VAL A 48 -0.95 12.99 -13.83
CA VAL A 48 -0.06 13.19 -12.68
C VAL A 48 0.71 14.50 -12.85
N GLY A 49 0.49 15.45 -11.94
CA GLY A 49 1.15 16.76 -11.94
C GLY A 49 2.57 16.73 -11.39
N ILE A 50 3.53 17.19 -12.18
CA ILE A 50 4.95 17.33 -11.78
C ILE A 50 5.37 18.79 -11.88
N GLU A 51 5.77 19.38 -10.76
CA GLU A 51 6.36 20.72 -10.69
C GLU A 51 7.88 20.62 -10.57
N ILE A 52 8.62 21.28 -11.48
CA ILE A 52 10.09 21.28 -11.49
C ILE A 52 10.60 22.61 -10.96
N CYS A 53 11.44 22.58 -9.93
CA CYS A 53 11.96 23.76 -9.28
C CYS A 53 12.95 24.53 -10.17
N VAL A 54 12.85 25.86 -10.11
CA VAL A 54 13.70 26.82 -10.84
C VAL A 54 14.31 27.88 -9.91
N ASN A 55 14.42 27.56 -8.62
CA ASN A 55 14.99 28.43 -7.60
C ASN A 55 16.45 28.79 -7.92
N ALA A 56 16.86 30.02 -7.59
CA ALA A 56 18.14 30.58 -7.99
C ALA A 56 19.36 29.86 -7.37
N ASP A 57 19.17 29.25 -6.20
CA ASP A 57 20.17 28.46 -5.47
C ASP A 57 20.17 26.97 -5.86
N GLY A 58 19.30 26.55 -6.78
CA GLY A 58 19.19 25.18 -7.26
C GLY A 58 19.91 24.94 -8.59
N ASN A 59 20.44 23.72 -8.78
CA ASN A 59 21.00 23.29 -10.06
C ASN A 59 19.89 22.83 -11.02
N TRP A 60 19.52 23.69 -11.96
CA TRP A 60 18.48 23.42 -12.96
C TRP A 60 18.72 22.14 -13.76
N GLN A 61 19.94 21.90 -14.24
CA GLN A 61 20.27 20.74 -15.06
C GLN A 61 20.03 19.46 -14.28
N LYS A 62 20.36 19.45 -12.99
CA LYS A 62 20.11 18.32 -12.09
C LYS A 62 18.62 18.16 -11.76
N ALA A 63 17.88 19.25 -11.51
CA ALA A 63 16.42 19.20 -11.33
C ALA A 63 15.70 18.66 -12.58
N LYS A 64 16.13 19.09 -13.78
CA LYS A 64 15.66 18.58 -15.07
C LYS A 64 15.95 17.08 -15.23
N ALA A 65 17.16 16.63 -14.90
CA ALA A 65 17.54 15.22 -14.94
C ALA A 65 16.74 14.37 -13.95
N ASN A 66 16.52 14.87 -12.73
CA ASN A 66 15.67 14.20 -11.73
C ASN A 66 14.22 14.09 -12.22
N ALA A 67 13.69 15.13 -12.87
CA ALA A 67 12.35 15.10 -13.44
C ALA A 67 12.25 14.07 -14.58
N GLN A 68 13.29 13.96 -15.43
CA GLN A 68 13.33 12.92 -16.47
C GLN A 68 13.31 11.51 -15.87
N LYS A 69 14.06 11.27 -14.79
CA LYS A 69 14.05 9.98 -14.06
C LYS A 69 12.68 9.67 -13.46
N LEU A 70 12.03 10.67 -12.85
CA LEU A 70 10.67 10.51 -12.32
C LEU A 70 9.68 10.14 -13.42
N ILE A 71 9.70 10.86 -14.54
CA ILE A 71 8.80 10.60 -15.66
C ILE A 71 9.04 9.18 -16.21
N ALA A 72 10.30 8.78 -16.42
CA ALA A 72 10.62 7.41 -16.85
C ALA A 72 10.08 6.35 -15.89
N HIS A 73 10.19 6.58 -14.57
CA HIS A 73 9.59 5.69 -13.57
C HIS A 73 8.06 5.64 -13.68
N LEU A 74 7.37 6.78 -13.83
CA LEU A 74 5.92 6.80 -14.03
C LEU A 74 5.48 6.07 -15.31
N GLN A 75 6.27 6.15 -16.38
CA GLN A 75 6.03 5.39 -17.61
C GLN A 75 6.12 3.87 -17.36
N SER A 76 7.06 3.42 -16.51
CA SER A 76 7.16 2.00 -16.13
C SER A 76 5.93 1.49 -15.34
N LEU A 77 5.20 2.38 -14.68
CA LEU A 77 3.93 2.08 -14.00
C LEU A 77 2.70 2.18 -14.93
N GLY A 78 2.91 2.44 -16.23
CA GLY A 78 1.85 2.54 -17.23
C GLY A 78 1.39 3.97 -17.56
N ILE A 79 1.95 5.00 -16.92
CA ILE A 79 1.60 6.41 -17.19
C ILE A 79 2.52 6.94 -18.30
N SER A 80 2.17 6.61 -19.55
CA SER A 80 3.07 6.76 -20.70
C SER A 80 2.94 8.07 -21.48
N VAL A 81 1.77 8.71 -21.44
CA VAL A 81 1.48 9.95 -22.19
C VAL A 81 2.04 11.15 -21.46
N ILE A 82 2.93 11.90 -22.12
CA ILE A 82 3.52 13.12 -21.58
C ILE A 82 2.91 14.33 -22.30
N THR A 83 2.26 15.20 -21.54
CA THR A 83 1.70 16.48 -21.99
C THR A 83 2.32 17.65 -21.22
N THR A 84 2.03 18.87 -21.64
CA THR A 84 2.41 20.11 -20.95
C THR A 84 1.19 20.89 -20.54
N HIS A 85 1.30 21.69 -19.48
CA HIS A 85 0.23 22.60 -19.08
C HIS A 85 -0.17 23.58 -20.21
N ARG A 86 0.76 23.90 -21.12
CA ARG A 86 0.46 24.65 -22.36
C ARG A 86 -0.45 23.91 -23.31
N GLN A 87 -0.24 22.61 -23.51
CA GLN A 87 -1.12 21.80 -24.35
C GLN A 87 -2.52 21.66 -23.73
N GLU A 88 -2.61 21.56 -22.40
CA GLU A 88 -3.88 21.40 -21.70
C GLU A 88 -4.70 22.71 -21.57
N THR A 89 -4.05 23.87 -21.47
CA THR A 89 -4.73 25.13 -21.11
C THR A 89 -4.31 26.35 -21.94
N GLY A 90 -3.28 26.24 -22.78
CA GLY A 90 -2.67 27.37 -23.48
C GLY A 90 -1.69 28.19 -22.65
N LYS A 91 -1.60 27.99 -21.32
CA LYS A 91 -0.66 28.70 -20.43
C LYS A 91 0.78 28.45 -20.86
N ASN A 92 1.65 29.46 -20.86
CA ASN A 92 3.08 29.29 -21.14
C ASN A 92 3.82 28.56 -20.01
N CYS A 93 3.58 27.26 -19.86
CA CYS A 93 4.13 26.40 -18.82
C CYS A 93 4.32 24.97 -19.38
N PRO A 94 5.48 24.31 -19.16
CA PRO A 94 6.67 24.75 -18.41
C PRO A 94 7.57 25.72 -19.19
N ALA A 95 7.57 27.01 -18.84
CA ALA A 95 8.17 28.09 -19.63
C ALA A 95 9.66 27.86 -19.98
N ARG A 96 10.44 27.39 -19.00
CA ARG A 96 11.88 27.15 -19.17
C ARG A 96 12.16 25.98 -20.12
N LEU A 97 11.43 24.87 -19.99
CA LEU A 97 11.57 23.73 -20.89
C LEU A 97 11.07 24.04 -22.31
N LEU A 98 9.98 24.82 -22.44
CA LEU A 98 9.49 25.28 -23.74
C LEU A 98 10.55 26.14 -24.46
N ARG A 99 11.25 27.02 -23.73
CA ARG A 99 12.34 27.85 -24.27
C ARG A 99 13.58 27.04 -24.64
N GLU A 100 13.94 26.04 -23.84
CA GLU A 100 15.09 25.16 -24.08
C GLU A 100 14.81 24.08 -25.15
N GLY A 101 13.56 23.93 -25.58
CA GLY A 101 13.10 22.88 -26.48
C GLY A 101 12.56 21.67 -25.73
N PHE A 102 11.23 21.54 -25.67
CA PHE A 102 10.58 20.45 -24.95
C PHE A 102 10.88 19.07 -25.56
N ALA A 103 11.06 18.98 -26.87
CA ALA A 103 11.46 17.74 -27.53
C ALA A 103 12.82 17.20 -27.04
N SER A 104 13.78 18.09 -26.74
CA SER A 104 15.08 17.70 -26.17
C SER A 104 14.92 17.17 -24.74
N PHE A 105 14.00 17.75 -23.97
CA PHE A 105 13.66 17.22 -22.65
C PHE A 105 13.07 15.80 -22.74
N LEU A 106 12.12 15.56 -23.66
CA LEU A 106 11.53 14.24 -23.89
C LEU A 106 12.56 13.21 -24.38
N ALA A 107 13.46 13.62 -25.27
CA ALA A 107 14.56 12.75 -25.70
C ALA A 107 15.40 12.28 -24.50
N GLY A 108 15.63 13.18 -23.54
CA GLY A 108 16.31 12.85 -22.30
C GLY A 108 15.53 11.94 -21.34
N VAL A 109 14.18 11.93 -21.38
CA VAL A 109 13.36 10.94 -20.67
C VAL A 109 13.61 9.55 -21.24
N ASN A 110 13.57 9.43 -22.57
CA ASN A 110 13.78 8.17 -23.28
C ASN A 110 15.24 7.66 -23.22
N SER A 111 16.18 8.56 -22.90
CA SER A 111 17.61 8.24 -22.76
C SER A 111 18.06 8.09 -21.31
N VAL A 112 17.22 8.40 -20.31
CA VAL A 112 17.39 7.79 -18.98
C VAL A 112 17.23 6.32 -19.29
N GLU A 113 18.34 5.58 -19.39
CA GLU A 113 18.35 4.13 -19.65
C GLU A 113 17.10 3.53 -19.00
N GLN A 114 16.26 2.77 -19.70
CA GLN A 114 16.44 1.33 -19.88
C GLN A 114 17.30 0.64 -18.79
N VAL A 115 17.32 1.19 -17.57
CA VAL A 115 17.23 0.44 -16.34
C VAL A 115 15.87 -0.22 -16.44
N LYS A 116 15.82 -1.26 -17.29
CA LYS A 116 15.27 -2.51 -16.82
C LYS A 116 15.76 -2.58 -15.40
N SER A 117 14.85 -2.62 -14.43
CA SER A 117 15.20 -3.45 -13.30
C SER A 117 15.76 -4.70 -13.97
N GLU A 118 17.04 -4.98 -13.76
CA GLU A 118 17.37 -6.38 -13.67
C GLU A 118 16.38 -6.85 -12.60
N THR A 119 15.24 -7.37 -13.03
CA THR A 119 14.70 -8.57 -12.44
C THR A 119 15.85 -9.57 -12.58
N THR A 120 16.86 -9.40 -11.73
CA THR A 120 17.58 -10.49 -11.14
C THR A 120 16.45 -11.43 -10.76
N GLU A 121 16.42 -12.59 -11.43
CA GLU A 121 15.50 -13.70 -11.21
C GLU A 121 14.74 -13.55 -9.91
N ASP A 122 13.39 -13.41 -9.97
CA ASP A 122 12.50 -13.20 -8.82
C ASP A 122 13.17 -13.65 -7.53
N GLU A 123 13.74 -12.72 -6.76
CA GLU A 123 14.55 -13.10 -5.61
C GLU A 123 13.63 -13.84 -4.65
N VAL A 124 13.74 -15.17 -4.64
CA VAL A 124 12.81 -16.02 -3.90
C VAL A 124 13.17 -15.90 -2.44
N ILE A 125 12.42 -15.08 -1.72
CA ILE A 125 12.57 -14.94 -0.27
C ILE A 125 11.95 -16.16 0.39
N TYR A 126 12.74 -16.84 1.22
CA TYR A 126 12.28 -17.95 2.05
C TYR A 126 12.06 -17.52 3.50
N VAL A 127 11.08 -18.12 4.16
CA VAL A 127 10.85 -17.97 5.60
C VAL A 127 11.60 -19.08 6.31
N LEU A 128 12.74 -18.74 6.90
CA LEU A 128 13.62 -19.69 7.58
C LEU A 128 13.28 -19.79 9.06
N ALA A 129 13.23 -21.01 9.59
CA ALA A 129 12.85 -21.23 10.99
C ALA A 129 13.87 -20.62 11.98
N GLY A 130 15.12 -20.43 11.54
CA GLY A 130 16.22 -19.84 12.30
C GLY A 130 16.31 -18.31 12.26
N GLU A 131 15.63 -17.65 11.32
CA GLU A 131 15.76 -16.19 11.10
C GLU A 131 14.73 -15.34 11.86
N PHE A 132 13.81 -15.98 12.59
CA PHE A 132 12.89 -15.26 13.46
C PHE A 132 13.66 -14.59 14.61
N GLU A 133 13.75 -13.26 14.58
CA GLU A 133 14.31 -12.45 15.67
C GLU A 133 13.62 -12.73 17.01
N TRP A 134 12.30 -12.95 16.99
CA TRP A 134 11.48 -13.15 18.18
C TRP A 134 10.84 -14.55 18.20
N GLY A 135 11.12 -15.32 19.26
CA GLY A 135 10.54 -16.66 19.44
C GLY A 135 9.02 -16.67 19.58
N SER A 136 8.40 -15.57 20.00
CA SER A 136 6.93 -15.40 20.00
C SER A 136 6.37 -15.38 18.58
N ASN A 137 7.04 -14.69 17.65
CA ASN A 137 6.62 -14.57 16.26
C ASN A 137 6.75 -15.93 15.56
N LYS A 138 7.86 -16.65 15.82
CA LYS A 138 8.04 -18.02 15.34
C LYS A 138 6.89 -18.93 15.77
N LYS A 139 6.58 -18.97 17.07
CA LYS A 139 5.49 -19.79 17.61
C LYS A 139 4.12 -19.41 17.04
N ALA A 140 3.87 -18.12 16.80
CA ALA A 140 2.62 -17.66 16.20
C ALA A 140 2.50 -18.12 14.74
N PHE A 141 3.58 -17.98 13.97
CA PHE A 141 3.63 -18.45 12.60
C PHE A 141 3.50 -19.98 12.50
N GLU A 142 4.22 -20.74 13.31
CA GLU A 142 4.12 -22.21 13.36
C GLU A 142 2.70 -22.68 13.70
N GLN A 143 1.98 -21.96 14.57
CA GLN A 143 0.59 -22.25 14.87
C GLN A 143 -0.32 -21.97 13.67
N ALA A 144 -0.13 -20.86 12.97
CA ALA A 144 -0.86 -20.56 11.75
C ALA A 144 -0.59 -21.62 10.67
N LEU A 145 0.68 -21.98 10.46
CA LEU A 145 1.09 -23.03 9.52
C LEU A 145 0.53 -24.40 9.87
N ARG A 146 0.49 -24.76 11.16
CA ARG A 146 -0.14 -26.03 11.60
C ARG A 146 -1.64 -26.06 11.30
N ARG A 147 -2.31 -24.92 11.46
CA ARG A 147 -3.78 -24.83 11.39
C ARG A 147 -4.30 -24.62 9.98
N TYR A 148 -3.59 -23.84 9.17
CA TYR A 148 -4.04 -23.37 7.86
C TYR A 148 -3.11 -23.80 6.72
N GLY A 149 -1.92 -24.34 7.04
CA GLY A 149 -0.98 -24.85 6.06
C GLY A 149 -1.30 -26.26 5.58
N ASN A 150 -1.13 -26.50 4.29
CA ASN A 150 -1.18 -27.84 3.70
C ASN A 150 0.10 -28.64 4.03
N VAL A 151 0.17 -29.89 3.57
CA VAL A 151 1.32 -30.78 3.85
C VAL A 151 2.60 -30.24 3.22
N ASN A 152 2.53 -29.76 1.97
CA ASN A 152 3.68 -29.24 1.23
C ASN A 152 4.26 -27.96 1.87
N GLU A 153 3.40 -27.04 2.32
CA GLU A 153 3.81 -25.80 3.00
C GLU A 153 4.53 -26.11 4.34
N ARG A 154 4.04 -27.12 5.07
CA ARG A 154 4.66 -27.60 6.32
C ARG A 154 6.01 -28.26 6.07
N GLU A 155 6.10 -29.13 5.06
CA GLU A 155 7.34 -29.77 4.66
C GLU A 155 8.36 -28.75 4.15
N ALA A 156 7.93 -27.77 3.36
CA ALA A 156 8.78 -26.69 2.89
C ALA A 156 9.36 -25.87 4.05
N TYR A 157 8.56 -25.52 5.06
CA TYR A 157 9.06 -24.80 6.24
C TYR A 157 10.06 -25.63 7.05
N ALA A 158 9.78 -26.92 7.25
CA ALA A 158 10.68 -27.83 7.96
C ALA A 158 12.03 -28.00 7.26
N ASN A 159 12.09 -27.75 5.96
CA ASN A 159 13.30 -27.84 5.13
C ASN A 159 13.86 -26.47 4.74
N ASP A 160 13.45 -25.37 5.40
CA ASP A 160 13.95 -24.01 5.14
C ASP A 160 13.75 -23.57 3.66
N LYS A 161 12.65 -24.04 3.04
CA LYS A 161 12.28 -23.81 1.63
C LYS A 161 10.87 -23.22 1.47
N LEU A 162 10.20 -22.83 2.56
CA LEU A 162 8.89 -22.18 2.45
C LEU A 162 9.08 -20.76 1.92
N LYS A 163 8.49 -20.43 0.77
CA LYS A 163 8.57 -19.08 0.22
C LYS A 163 7.74 -18.10 1.02
N LEU A 164 8.12 -16.82 1.00
CA LEU A 164 7.38 -15.75 1.66
C LEU A 164 5.94 -15.62 1.13
N GLU A 165 5.73 -15.79 -0.17
CA GLU A 165 4.39 -15.77 -0.80
C GLU A 165 3.46 -16.84 -0.21
N ASP A 166 3.96 -18.06 -0.04
CA ASP A 166 3.21 -19.18 0.53
C ASP A 166 2.96 -18.96 2.04
N ALA A 167 3.96 -18.44 2.76
CA ALA A 167 3.83 -18.08 4.16
C ALA A 167 2.77 -16.98 4.39
N LEU A 168 2.73 -15.96 3.53
CA LEU A 168 1.68 -14.93 3.55
C LEU A 168 0.31 -15.53 3.21
N GLY A 169 0.25 -16.46 2.25
CA GLY A 169 -0.97 -17.20 1.94
C GLY A 169 -1.51 -17.99 3.13
N VAL A 170 -0.65 -18.64 3.91
CA VAL A 170 -1.02 -19.33 5.17
C VAL A 170 -1.59 -18.36 6.20
N LEU A 171 -0.99 -17.16 6.34
CA LEU A 171 -1.48 -16.14 7.25
C LEU A 171 -2.82 -15.56 6.79
N ALA A 172 -2.99 -15.28 5.50
CA ALA A 172 -4.23 -14.81 4.90
C ALA A 172 -5.37 -15.82 5.11
N LYS A 173 -5.12 -17.11 4.87
CA LYS A 173 -6.08 -18.19 5.20
C LYS A 173 -6.48 -18.15 6.68
N GLY A 174 -5.58 -17.77 7.58
CA GLY A 174 -5.88 -17.64 9.01
C GLY A 174 -6.70 -16.40 9.37
N ILE A 175 -6.55 -15.31 8.62
CA ILE A 175 -7.33 -14.07 8.76
C ILE A 175 -8.73 -14.27 8.19
N ASP A 176 -8.84 -14.90 7.02
CA ASP A 176 -10.10 -15.13 6.29
C ASP A 176 -10.83 -16.40 6.76
N ALA A 177 -10.21 -17.23 7.59
CA ALA A 177 -10.84 -18.42 8.14
C ALA A 177 -11.98 -18.02 9.09
N GLU A 178 -13.20 -18.01 8.57
CA GLU A 178 -14.40 -18.02 9.41
C GLU A 178 -14.35 -19.27 10.31
N PRO A 179 -14.41 -19.09 11.65
CA PRO A 179 -14.52 -20.20 12.58
C PRO A 179 -15.70 -21.09 12.19
N SER A 180 -15.46 -22.39 12.12
CA SER A 180 -16.52 -23.35 11.75
C SER A 180 -17.82 -23.13 12.54
N ASP A 181 -18.94 -23.13 11.82
CA ASP A 181 -20.29 -23.03 12.39
C ASP A 181 -20.78 -24.31 13.09
N SER A 182 -19.93 -25.34 13.17
CA SER A 182 -20.26 -26.58 13.86
C SER A 182 -20.05 -26.46 15.36
N VAL A 183 -20.99 -26.97 16.15
CA VAL A 183 -20.81 -27.12 17.59
C VAL A 183 -20.15 -28.46 17.86
N ALA A 184 -18.97 -28.45 18.50
CA ALA A 184 -18.29 -29.66 18.92
C ALA A 184 -19.21 -30.50 19.83
N GLU A 185 -19.18 -31.82 19.68
CA GLU A 185 -20.09 -32.73 20.38
C GLU A 185 -20.07 -32.53 21.90
N ALA A 186 -18.88 -32.37 22.48
CA ALA A 186 -18.69 -32.11 23.91
C ALA A 186 -19.35 -30.82 24.43
N HIS A 187 -19.69 -29.86 23.56
CA HIS A 187 -20.31 -28.58 23.93
C HIS A 187 -21.78 -28.48 23.48
N ARG A 188 -22.31 -29.47 22.77
CA ARG A 188 -23.63 -29.41 22.13
C ARG A 188 -24.76 -29.20 23.14
N ALA A 189 -24.75 -29.94 24.24
CA ALA A 189 -25.79 -29.84 25.27
C ALA A 189 -25.86 -28.42 25.90
N SER A 190 -24.71 -27.84 26.23
CA SER A 190 -24.62 -26.48 26.78
C SER A 190 -25.01 -25.42 25.75
N TRP A 191 -24.59 -25.59 24.49
CA TRP A 191 -24.95 -24.70 23.39
C TRP A 191 -26.46 -24.68 23.13
N ASP A 192 -27.08 -25.86 23.08
CA ASP A 192 -28.53 -25.98 22.87
C ASP A 192 -29.33 -25.39 24.04
N LYS A 193 -28.84 -25.55 25.27
CA LYS A 193 -29.42 -24.89 26.43
C LYS A 193 -29.34 -23.37 26.30
N ALA A 194 -28.17 -22.82 25.97
CA ALA A 194 -27.94 -21.38 25.81
C ALA A 194 -28.82 -20.76 24.71
N LYS A 195 -28.99 -21.47 23.59
CA LYS A 195 -29.95 -21.10 22.52
C LYS A 195 -31.38 -21.08 23.04
N ARG A 196 -31.79 -22.16 23.72
CA ARG A 196 -33.18 -22.31 24.20
C ARG A 196 -33.58 -21.23 25.19
N VAL A 197 -32.67 -20.79 26.06
CA VAL A 197 -32.94 -19.71 27.03
C VAL A 197 -32.72 -18.30 26.46
N GLY A 198 -32.42 -18.18 25.15
CA GLY A 198 -32.25 -16.90 24.47
C GLY A 198 -30.96 -16.15 24.78
N VAL A 199 -30.00 -16.77 25.46
CA VAL A 199 -28.69 -16.15 25.75
C VAL A 199 -27.83 -16.06 24.48
N LEU A 200 -27.97 -17.02 23.56
CA LEU A 200 -27.29 -17.03 22.26
C LEU A 200 -28.32 -17.25 21.14
N ASN A 201 -28.06 -16.67 19.97
CA ASN A 201 -28.92 -16.81 18.79
C ASN A 201 -28.67 -18.11 17.98
N GLY A 202 -27.62 -18.85 18.33
CA GLY A 202 -27.27 -20.12 17.71
C GLY A 202 -26.33 -20.03 16.51
N GLU A 203 -25.84 -18.84 16.20
CA GLU A 203 -24.86 -18.61 15.14
C GLU A 203 -23.44 -18.54 15.71
N ARG A 204 -22.42 -18.72 14.85
CA ARG A 204 -21.02 -18.41 15.15
C ARG A 204 -20.43 -19.10 16.40
N PRO A 205 -20.65 -20.41 16.64
CA PRO A 205 -20.27 -21.11 17.87
C PRO A 205 -18.78 -21.15 18.20
N LYS A 206 -17.91 -20.92 17.22
CA LYS A 206 -16.45 -20.92 17.41
C LYS A 206 -15.83 -19.53 17.30
N HIS A 207 -16.63 -18.48 17.19
CA HIS A 207 -16.11 -17.11 17.23
C HIS A 207 -15.66 -16.75 18.64
N PHE A 208 -14.60 -15.94 18.70
CA PHE A 208 -14.06 -15.46 19.97
C PHE A 208 -15.01 -14.44 20.61
N THR A 209 -15.18 -14.53 21.93
CA THR A 209 -15.79 -13.50 22.76
C THR A 209 -14.69 -12.86 23.60
N THR A 210 -14.57 -11.54 23.61
CA THR A 210 -13.57 -10.86 24.46
C THR A 210 -13.95 -10.95 25.94
N ARG A 211 -12.99 -10.73 26.84
CA ARG A 211 -13.27 -10.77 28.29
C ARG A 211 -14.27 -9.69 28.72
N GLU A 212 -14.23 -8.51 28.10
CA GLU A 212 -15.19 -7.42 28.33
C GLU A 212 -16.61 -7.78 27.87
N GLN A 213 -16.71 -8.40 26.70
CA GLN A 213 -17.98 -8.90 26.19
C GLN A 213 -18.53 -10.02 27.08
N LEU A 214 -17.69 -10.94 27.54
CA LEU A 214 -18.08 -11.98 28.48
C LEU A 214 -18.57 -11.39 29.81
N ALA A 215 -17.86 -10.42 30.37
CA ALA A 215 -18.28 -9.73 31.59
C ALA A 215 -19.66 -9.07 31.41
N SER A 216 -19.88 -8.41 30.27
CA SER A 216 -21.17 -7.79 29.94
C SER A 216 -22.30 -8.82 29.82
N VAL A 217 -22.02 -10.00 29.27
CA VAL A 217 -23.00 -11.10 29.17
C VAL A 217 -23.31 -11.65 30.57
N LEU A 218 -22.31 -11.87 31.41
CA LEU A 218 -22.49 -12.39 32.76
C LEU A 218 -23.30 -11.42 33.63
N ASP A 219 -23.02 -10.12 33.54
CA ASP A 219 -23.76 -9.05 34.22
C ASP A 219 -25.25 -9.06 33.82
N ARG A 220 -25.52 -8.96 32.51
CA ARG A 220 -26.89 -8.92 31.97
C ARG A 220 -27.72 -10.17 32.24
N THR A 221 -27.05 -11.29 32.46
CA THR A 221 -27.70 -12.58 32.76
C THR A 221 -27.78 -12.85 34.26
N GLY A 222 -27.39 -11.90 35.12
CA GLY A 222 -27.50 -12.01 36.57
C GLY A 222 -26.51 -12.99 37.21
N HIS A 223 -25.35 -13.21 36.58
CA HIS A 223 -24.30 -14.10 37.10
C HIS A 223 -23.17 -13.36 37.83
N LEU A 224 -23.26 -12.02 37.95
CA LEU A 224 -22.30 -11.20 38.70
C LEU A 224 -22.89 -10.61 40.00
N ASP A 225 -24.18 -10.84 40.25
CA ASP A 225 -24.93 -10.39 41.44
C ASP A 225 -25.15 -11.53 42.45
#